data_AF-A0A432INL0-F1
#
_entry.id   AF-A0A432INL0-F1
#
_cell.length_a   1.000
_cell.length_b   1.000
_cell.length_c   1.000
_cell.angle_alpha   90.00
_cell.angle_beta   90.00
_cell.angle_gamma   90.00
#
_symmetry.space_group_name_H-M   'P 1'
#
loop_
_entity.id
_entity.type
_entity.pdbx_description
1 polymer ?
#
loop_
_entity_poly.entity_id
_entity_poly.type
_entity_poly.pdbx_seq_one_letter_code
_entity_poly.pdbx_strand_id
1 'polypeptide(L)'
;MKKNLLFLLTFISFSVFAQSNVYWQQHVDYTMDIDMDVNNYQYKGKQKLIYTNNSPDELKYVFYHLQFNAFQPGSQMDLRLQHIKDPDDRMVTRKG
;
A
#
# COMPACT_ATOMS: atom_id res chain seq x y z
N MET A 1 21.87 -46.74 -32.09
CA MET A 1 21.18 -46.39 -30.82
C MET A 1 21.77 -45.17 -30.12
N LYS A 2 23.10 -45.03 -29.99
CA LYS A 2 23.74 -43.86 -29.33
C LYS A 2 23.48 -42.49 -29.99
N LYS A 3 23.39 -42.42 -31.34
CA LYS A 3 23.09 -41.17 -32.08
C LYS A 3 21.67 -40.63 -31.84
N ASN A 4 20.69 -41.54 -31.70
CA ASN A 4 19.29 -41.17 -31.43
C ASN A 4 19.11 -40.69 -29.98
N LEU A 5 19.91 -41.23 -29.06
CA LEU A 5 19.95 -40.78 -27.66
C LEU A 5 20.54 -39.36 -27.54
N LEU A 6 21.57 -39.05 -28.33
CA LEU A 6 22.16 -37.71 -28.37
C LEU A 6 21.14 -36.66 -28.88
N PHE A 7 20.39 -37.02 -29.92
CA PHE A 7 19.33 -36.17 -30.49
C PHE A 7 18.19 -35.92 -29.49
N LEU A 8 17.83 -36.93 -28.69
CA LEU A 8 16.80 -36.82 -27.66
C LEU A 8 17.26 -35.91 -26.49
N LEU A 9 18.52 -36.01 -26.06
CA LEU A 9 19.09 -35.13 -25.03
C LEU A 9 19.16 -33.66 -25.48
N THR A 10 19.49 -33.40 -26.75
CA THR A 10 19.46 -32.04 -27.29
C THR A 10 18.05 -31.45 -27.39
N PHE A 11 17.04 -32.30 -27.63
CA PHE A 11 15.64 -31.86 -27.69
C PHE A 11 15.07 -31.51 -26.31
N ILE A 12 15.43 -32.28 -25.27
CA ILE A 12 15.04 -32.01 -23.87
C ILE A 12 15.64 -30.69 -23.35
N SER A 13 16.85 -30.33 -23.82
CA SER A 13 17.53 -29.10 -23.41
C SER A 13 16.80 -27.82 -23.86
N PHE A 14 16.07 -27.87 -24.98
CA PHE A 14 15.28 -26.73 -25.49
C PHE A 14 13.98 -26.50 -24.71
N SER A 15 13.45 -27.52 -24.02
CA SER A 15 12.18 -27.43 -23.28
C SER A 15 12.31 -26.75 -21.92
N VAL A 16 13.52 -26.38 -21.47
CA VAL A 16 13.78 -25.80 -20.14
C VAL A 16 13.61 -24.27 -20.10
N PHE A 17 13.36 -23.60 -21.23
CA PHE A 17 13.13 -22.14 -21.27
C PHE A 17 11.71 -21.69 -20.88
N ALA A 18 10.93 -22.54 -20.21
CA ALA A 18 9.60 -22.21 -19.69
C ALA A 18 9.64 -21.56 -18.28
N GLN A 19 10.79 -21.03 -17.84
CA GLN A 19 10.90 -20.38 -16.55
C GLN A 19 10.09 -19.08 -16.54
N SER A 20 9.18 -19.00 -15.57
CA SER A 20 8.21 -17.93 -15.35
C SER A 20 8.80 -16.52 -15.46
N ASN A 21 7.98 -15.57 -15.93
CA ASN A 21 8.28 -14.14 -15.98
C ASN A 21 9.16 -13.68 -14.80
N VAL A 22 10.22 -12.92 -15.11
CA VAL A 22 11.11 -12.32 -14.10
C VAL A 22 10.26 -11.60 -13.07
N TYR A 23 10.30 -12.08 -11.83
CA TYR A 23 9.54 -11.48 -10.74
C TYR A 23 10.05 -10.07 -10.47
N TRP A 24 9.15 -9.09 -10.51
CA TRP A 24 9.43 -7.70 -10.16
C TRP A 24 8.70 -7.33 -8.87
N GLN A 25 9.36 -6.53 -8.04
CA GLN A 25 8.81 -6.01 -6.80
C GLN A 25 8.87 -4.48 -6.85
N GLN A 26 7.74 -3.82 -6.57
CA GLN A 26 7.67 -2.36 -6.58
C GLN A 26 8.36 -1.80 -5.35
N HIS A 27 8.98 -0.63 -5.50
CA HIS A 27 9.69 0.06 -4.42
C HIS A 27 9.17 1.48 -4.27
N VAL A 28 9.09 1.94 -3.02
CA VAL A 28 8.63 3.30 -2.71
C VAL A 28 9.51 3.90 -1.62
N ASP A 29 10.10 5.04 -1.92
CA ASP A 29 10.83 5.85 -0.95
C ASP A 29 9.93 6.92 -0.38
N TYR A 30 9.78 6.90 0.94
CA TYR A 30 9.00 7.89 1.68
C TYR A 30 9.94 8.81 2.44
N THR A 31 9.71 10.11 2.30
CA THR A 31 10.29 11.11 3.19
C THR A 31 9.15 11.94 3.75
N MET A 32 9.04 11.99 5.08
CA MET A 32 7.98 12.72 5.76
C MET A 32 8.59 13.74 6.71
N ASP A 33 8.03 14.94 6.67
CA ASP A 33 8.29 16.01 7.63
C ASP A 33 6.98 16.29 8.36
N ILE A 34 6.90 15.86 9.61
CA ILE A 34 5.68 15.87 10.41
C ILE A 34 5.91 16.67 11.69
N ASP A 35 5.07 17.68 11.89
CA ASP A 35 4.95 18.45 13.10
C ASP A 35 3.78 17.90 13.96
N MET A 36 4.05 17.73 15.25
CA MET A 36 3.09 17.20 16.22
C MET A 36 2.74 18.30 17.23
N ASP A 37 1.48 18.73 17.19
CA ASP A 37 0.90 19.56 18.24
C ASP A 37 0.40 18.65 19.36
N VAL A 38 1.23 18.47 20.39
CA VAL A 38 0.92 17.61 21.54
C VAL A 38 -0.24 18.16 22.38
N ASN A 39 -0.38 19.49 22.45
CA ASN A 39 -1.44 20.10 23.26
C ASN A 39 -2.82 19.87 22.63
N ASN A 40 -2.88 19.85 21.30
CA ASN A 40 -4.10 19.68 20.54
C ASN A 40 -4.26 18.27 19.94
N TYR A 41 -3.31 17.36 20.19
CA TYR A 41 -3.27 15.99 19.66
C TYR A 41 -3.38 15.93 18.12
N GLN A 42 -2.74 16.86 17.43
CA GLN A 42 -2.80 16.97 15.97
C GLN A 42 -1.45 16.75 15.32
N TYR A 43 -1.47 16.20 14.11
CA TYR A 43 -0.31 16.09 13.25
C TYR A 43 -0.54 16.92 11.99
N LYS A 44 0.49 17.65 11.56
CA LYS A 44 0.53 18.35 10.27
C LYS A 44 1.86 18.05 9.62
N GLY A 45 1.89 17.97 8.30
CA GLY A 45 3.15 17.67 7.66
C GLY A 45 3.08 17.59 6.15
N LYS A 46 4.24 17.28 5.58
CA LYS A 46 4.43 17.07 4.16
C LYS A 46 5.05 15.70 3.94
N GLN A 47 4.50 14.96 2.98
CA GLN A 47 5.05 13.69 2.51
C GLN A 47 5.57 13.88 1.09
N LYS A 48 6.81 13.47 0.86
CA LYS A 48 7.36 13.21 -0.47
C LYS A 48 7.43 11.70 -0.67
N LEU A 49 6.95 11.25 -1.82
CA LEU A 49 6.92 9.86 -2.20
C LEU A 49 7.55 9.72 -3.59
N ILE A 50 8.55 8.84 -3.70
CA ILE A 50 9.15 8.46 -4.98
C ILE A 50 8.79 7.00 -5.24
N TYR A 51 7.98 6.75 -6.27
CA TYR A 51 7.57 5.42 -6.67
C TYR A 51 8.47 4.92 -7.81
N THR A 52 9.02 3.72 -7.67
CA THR A 52 9.83 3.08 -8.70
C THR A 52 9.04 1.96 -9.34
N ASN A 53 8.65 2.11 -10.62
CA ASN A 53 8.01 1.04 -11.39
C ASN A 53 9.04 0.02 -11.88
N ASN A 54 9.13 -1.13 -11.22
CA ASN A 54 10.01 -2.23 -11.61
C ASN A 54 9.36 -3.22 -12.58
N SER A 55 8.08 -3.03 -12.91
CA SER A 55 7.37 -3.86 -13.89
C SER A 55 7.92 -3.62 -15.31
N PRO A 56 7.97 -4.66 -16.17
CA PRO A 56 8.20 -4.46 -17.60
C PRO A 56 7.03 -3.72 -18.28
N ASP A 57 5.87 -3.65 -17.63
CA ASP A 57 4.67 -3.01 -18.17
C ASP A 57 4.56 -1.54 -17.75
N GLU A 58 3.91 -0.75 -18.61
CA GLU A 58 3.62 0.66 -18.35
C GLU A 58 2.59 0.83 -17.21
N LEU A 59 2.95 1.58 -16.18
CA LEU A 59 2.05 1.93 -15.08
C LEU A 59 1.38 3.29 -15.34
N LYS A 60 0.06 3.27 -15.58
CA LYS A 60 -0.71 4.49 -15.88
C LYS A 60 -1.34 5.16 -14.66
N TYR A 61 -1.56 4.40 -13.59
CA TYR A 61 -2.26 4.88 -12.40
C TYR A 61 -1.59 4.36 -11.14
N VAL A 62 -1.53 5.21 -10.12
CA VAL A 62 -1.13 4.84 -8.75
C VAL A 62 -2.29 5.17 -7.82
N PHE A 63 -2.77 4.18 -7.09
CA PHE A 63 -3.86 4.34 -6.14
C PHE A 63 -3.30 4.54 -4.73
N TYR A 64 -3.93 5.45 -3.99
CA TYR A 64 -3.54 5.76 -2.61
C TYR A 64 -4.69 5.45 -1.66
N HIS A 65 -4.34 4.83 -0.53
CA HIS A 65 -5.25 4.66 0.59
C HIS A 65 -4.99 5.81 1.55
N LEU A 66 -5.80 6.85 1.46
CA LEU A 66 -5.78 7.98 2.37
C LEU A 66 -7.01 7.91 3.26
N GLN A 67 -6.79 7.81 4.56
CA GLN A 67 -7.85 7.97 5.54
C GLN A 67 -8.07 9.46 5.79
N PHE A 68 -9.34 9.87 5.86
CA PHE A 68 -9.70 11.21 6.30
C PHE A 68 -9.25 11.44 7.74
N ASN A 69 -9.09 12.71 8.11
CA ASN A 69 -8.90 13.12 9.50
C ASN A 69 -10.11 12.66 10.34
N ALA A 70 -10.01 11.45 10.87
CA ALA A 70 -10.96 10.89 11.81
C ALA A 70 -10.73 11.58 13.16
N PHE A 71 -11.80 11.75 13.93
CA PHE A 71 -11.77 12.29 15.32
C PHE A 71 -11.61 13.81 15.47
N GLN A 72 -11.55 14.58 14.38
CA GLN A 72 -11.76 16.02 14.47
C GLN A 72 -13.27 16.33 14.64
N PRO A 73 -13.64 17.38 15.39
CA PRO A 73 -15.02 17.87 15.43
C PRO A 73 -15.56 18.11 14.01
N GLY A 74 -16.76 17.63 13.72
CA GLY A 74 -17.39 17.69 12.40
C GLY A 74 -16.88 16.66 11.38
N SER A 75 -15.91 15.80 11.73
CA SER A 75 -15.54 14.67 10.87
C SER A 75 -16.67 13.65 10.76
N GLN A 76 -16.65 12.81 9.72
CA GLN A 76 -17.63 11.72 9.59
C GLN A 76 -17.63 10.79 10.81
N MET A 77 -16.46 10.60 11.43
CA MET A 77 -16.36 9.82 12.66
C MET A 77 -17.00 10.53 13.86
N ASP A 78 -16.77 11.82 14.04
CA ASP A 78 -17.42 12.62 15.10
C ASP A 78 -18.94 12.63 14.94
N LEU A 79 -19.43 12.88 13.73
CA LEU A 79 -20.86 12.81 13.42
C LEU A 79 -21.42 11.42 13.71
N ARG A 80 -20.71 10.34 13.34
CA ARG A 80 -21.14 8.99 13.68
C ARG A 80 -21.23 8.78 15.19
N LEU A 81 -20.22 9.18 15.95
CA LEU A 81 -20.18 9.03 17.41
C LEU A 81 -21.37 9.72 18.10
N GLN A 82 -21.86 10.84 17.56
CA GLN A 82 -23.02 11.54 18.09
C GLN A 82 -24.37 10.82 17.83
N HIS A 83 -24.43 9.91 16.85
CA HIS A 83 -25.68 9.27 16.42
C HIS A 83 -25.76 7.76 16.73
N ILE A 84 -24.65 7.12 17.15
CA ILE A 84 -24.69 5.72 17.57
C ILE A 84 -25.32 5.58 18.95
N LYS A 85 -26.00 4.45 19.19
CA LYS A 85 -26.72 4.18 20.44
C LYS A 85 -25.79 4.00 21.64
N ASP A 86 -24.59 3.47 21.39
CA ASP A 86 -23.59 3.05 22.38
C ASP A 86 -22.20 3.61 22.03
N PRO A 87 -22.03 4.94 22.07
CA PRO A 87 -20.72 5.52 21.80
C PRO A 87 -19.70 5.19 22.89
N ASP A 88 -18.43 5.06 22.49
CA ASP A 88 -17.32 4.97 23.43
C ASP A 88 -17.25 6.28 24.25
N ASP A 89 -17.37 6.16 25.57
CA ASP A 89 -17.37 7.29 26.50
C ASP A 89 -16.09 8.13 26.43
N ARG A 90 -14.97 7.56 25.97
CA ARG A 90 -13.71 8.30 25.78
C ARG A 90 -13.73 9.24 24.59
N MET A 91 -14.69 9.05 23.68
CA MET A 91 -14.77 9.73 22.39
C MET A 91 -15.96 10.70 22.30
N VAL A 92 -16.74 10.87 23.38
CA VAL A 92 -17.90 11.76 23.43
C VAL A 92 -17.80 12.73 24.61
N THR A 93 -18.20 13.99 24.39
CA THR A 93 -18.29 14.96 25.48
C THR A 93 -19.67 14.88 26.11
N ARG A 94 -19.80 14.30 27.31
CA ARG A 94 -21.05 14.36 28.09
C ARG A 94 -21.21 15.78 28.65
N LYS A 95 -22.11 16.58 28.07
CA LYS A 95 -22.60 17.78 28.74
C LYS A 95 -23.58 17.32 29.83
N GLY A 96 -23.18 17.52 31.08
CA GLY A 96 -24.07 17.41 32.23
C GLY A 96 -25.06 18.55 32.30
#